data_AF-A0A3B9CXV3-F1
#
_entry.id   AF-A0A3B9CXV3-F1
#
_cell.length_a   1.000
_cell.length_b   1.000
_cell.length_c   1.000
_cell.angle_alpha   90.00
_cell.angle_beta   90.00
_cell.angle_gamma   90.00
#
_symmetry.space_group_name_H-M   'P 1'
#
loop_
_entity.id
_entity.type
_entity.pdbx_description
1 polymer ?
#
loop_
_entity_poly.entity_id
_entity_poly.type
_entity_poly.pdbx_seq_one_letter_code
_entity_poly.pdbx_strand_id
1 'polypeptide(L)'
;MSDRSRSGVQSNASLSHKSVLSPLQASLGRNSMLRIKGGRVYDPANNTNGEIRDLCISDDGKIVPSVDGGRVIDATGMIVFPGGVDPHTHVAGGAINFARAMTPEDHRWAQAFLRSRDRRSGLG
;
A
#
# COMPACT_ATOMS: atom_id res chain seq x y z
N MET A 1 4.73 74.94 28.00
CA MET A 1 4.30 75.74 26.83
C MET A 1 4.37 74.85 25.61
N SER A 2 3.24 74.74 24.88
CA SER A 2 3.03 74.15 23.54
C SER A 2 3.48 72.69 23.31
N ASP A 3 2.62 71.68 23.41
CA ASP A 3 1.52 71.29 22.48
C ASP A 3 2.02 70.73 21.13
N ARG A 4 1.77 69.43 20.87
CA ARG A 4 0.92 68.93 19.76
C ARG A 4 1.04 67.42 19.48
N SER A 5 -0.12 66.74 19.62
CA SER A 5 -0.78 65.84 18.67
C SER A 5 -0.04 64.65 18.03
N ARG A 6 -0.64 63.44 18.17
CA ARG A 6 -1.07 62.47 17.12
C ARG A 6 -1.07 61.05 17.72
N SER A 7 -2.24 60.52 18.11
CA SER A 7 -3.18 59.74 17.27
C SER A 7 -2.68 58.33 16.92
N GLY A 8 -3.47 57.32 17.26
CA GLY A 8 -3.50 56.06 16.50
C GLY A 8 -3.31 54.79 17.32
N VAL A 9 -4.38 54.39 18.02
CA VAL A 9 -4.64 52.98 18.31
C VAL A 9 -4.82 52.27 16.98
N GLN A 10 -4.00 51.27 16.67
CA GLN A 10 -4.36 50.23 15.70
C GLN A 10 -3.93 48.86 16.21
N SER A 11 -4.96 48.09 16.52
CA SER A 11 -4.99 46.64 16.65
C SER A 11 -4.45 45.97 15.39
N ASN A 12 -3.48 45.07 15.51
CA ASN A 12 -3.21 44.11 14.46
C ASN A 12 -3.69 42.73 14.88
N ALA A 13 -4.80 42.37 14.25
CA ALA A 13 -5.50 41.11 14.32
C ALA A 13 -4.59 39.94 13.89
N SER A 14 -4.84 38.80 14.52
CA SER A 14 -4.37 37.48 14.18
C SER A 14 -4.60 37.15 12.69
N LEU A 15 -3.55 37.21 11.89
CA LEU A 15 -3.53 36.63 10.55
C LEU A 15 -3.40 35.11 10.68
N SER A 16 -4.54 34.44 10.84
CA SER A 16 -4.66 33.02 10.52
C SER A 16 -4.49 32.86 9.01
N HIS A 17 -3.32 32.39 8.59
CA HIS A 17 -3.15 31.86 7.24
C HIS A 17 -4.02 30.60 7.12
N LYS A 18 -5.26 30.79 6.69
CA LYS A 18 -6.07 29.72 6.10
C LYS A 18 -5.34 29.27 4.84
N SER A 19 -4.58 28.19 4.94
CA SER A 19 -4.00 27.51 3.79
C SER A 19 -5.17 27.03 2.93
N VAL A 20 -5.39 27.71 1.83
CA VAL A 20 -6.21 27.23 0.71
C VAL A 20 -5.41 26.11 0.07
N LEU A 21 -5.53 24.90 0.63
CA LEU A 21 -5.09 23.68 -0.01
C LEU A 21 -6.15 23.31 -1.05
N SER A 22 -5.72 23.38 -2.31
CA SER A 22 -6.45 22.95 -3.50
C SER A 22 -7.05 21.55 -3.34
N PRO A 23 -8.16 21.22 -4.02
CA PRO A 23 -8.67 19.84 -4.13
C PRO A 23 -7.78 18.89 -4.95
N LEU A 24 -6.50 19.21 -5.16
CA LEU A 24 -5.57 18.45 -6.00
C LEU A 24 -4.84 17.32 -5.24
N GLN A 25 -5.49 16.71 -4.26
CA GLN A 25 -4.92 15.60 -3.47
C GLN A 25 -5.87 14.40 -3.38
N ALA A 26 -6.64 14.16 -4.45
CA ALA A 26 -7.58 13.04 -4.57
C ALA A 26 -7.11 11.93 -5.55
N SER A 27 -5.79 11.74 -5.75
CA SER A 27 -5.29 10.80 -6.78
C SER A 27 -4.18 9.83 -6.33
N LEU A 28 -3.88 9.70 -5.04
CA LEU A 28 -2.82 8.78 -4.55
C LEU A 28 -3.29 7.78 -3.49
N GLY A 29 -4.59 7.45 -3.49
CA GLY A 29 -5.10 6.20 -2.96
C GLY A 29 -5.94 5.57 -4.06
N ARG A 30 -5.50 4.46 -4.65
CA ARG A 30 -6.42 3.70 -5.52
C ARG A 30 -7.45 3.05 -4.59
N ASN A 31 -8.54 3.75 -4.31
CA ASN A 31 -9.69 3.20 -3.58
C ASN A 31 -10.29 2.07 -4.43
N SER A 32 -9.79 0.87 -4.21
CA SER A 32 -10.07 -0.31 -5.03
C SER A 32 -10.80 -1.32 -4.17
N MET A 33 -12.06 -1.02 -3.83
CA MET A 33 -12.93 -2.04 -3.25
C MET A 33 -12.91 -3.26 -4.18
N LEU A 34 -12.73 -4.44 -3.61
CA LEU A 34 -12.57 -5.68 -4.36
C LEU A 34 -13.56 -6.71 -3.85
N ARG A 35 -14.20 -7.42 -4.78
CA ARG A 35 -15.00 -8.61 -4.46
C ARG A 35 -14.44 -9.81 -5.20
N ILE A 36 -14.07 -10.85 -4.48
CA ILE A 36 -13.67 -12.15 -5.02
C ILE A 36 -14.91 -13.04 -4.95
N LYS A 37 -15.39 -13.52 -6.09
CA LYS A 37 -16.66 -14.27 -6.19
C LYS A 37 -16.42 -15.74 -6.55
N GLY A 38 -17.17 -16.65 -5.91
CA GLY A 38 -17.24 -18.05 -6.32
C GLY A 38 -15.98 -18.88 -6.06
N GLY A 39 -15.04 -18.36 -5.27
CA GLY A 39 -13.79 -19.03 -4.93
C GLY A 39 -13.99 -20.09 -3.86
N ARG A 40 -13.21 -21.18 -3.95
CA ARG A 40 -13.14 -22.21 -2.92
C ARG A 40 -12.15 -21.79 -1.84
N VAL A 41 -12.66 -21.33 -0.70
CA VAL A 41 -11.86 -20.70 0.37
C VAL A 41 -11.29 -21.75 1.31
N TYR A 42 -9.98 -21.65 1.58
CA TYR A 42 -9.28 -22.44 2.59
C TYR A 42 -8.62 -21.50 3.59
N ASP A 43 -9.06 -21.57 4.83
CA ASP A 43 -8.52 -20.82 5.95
C ASP A 43 -8.57 -21.68 7.23
N PRO A 44 -7.44 -22.30 7.62
CA PRO A 44 -7.36 -23.10 8.83
C PRO A 44 -7.61 -22.30 10.12
N ALA A 45 -7.28 -21.00 10.16
CA ALA A 45 -7.46 -20.18 11.36
C ALA A 45 -8.94 -19.93 11.63
N ASN A 46 -9.75 -19.83 10.58
CA ASN A 46 -11.20 -19.63 10.65
C ASN A 46 -12.00 -20.92 10.35
N ASN A 47 -11.38 -22.10 10.43
CA ASN A 47 -12.00 -23.41 10.18
C ASN A 47 -12.76 -23.52 8.84
N THR A 48 -12.38 -22.74 7.83
CA THR A 48 -13.02 -22.80 6.50
C THR A 48 -12.24 -23.76 5.62
N ASN A 49 -12.82 -24.91 5.27
CA ASN A 49 -12.13 -25.98 4.54
C ASN A 49 -12.78 -26.26 3.17
N GLY A 50 -12.50 -25.38 2.21
CA GLY A 50 -12.91 -25.55 0.83
C GLY A 50 -14.38 -25.26 0.57
N GLU A 51 -14.94 -24.29 1.29
CA GLU A 51 -16.28 -23.76 1.06
C GLU A 51 -16.28 -22.74 -0.08
N ILE A 52 -17.34 -22.72 -0.89
CA ILE A 52 -17.51 -21.68 -1.91
C ILE A 52 -18.05 -20.43 -1.22
N ARG A 53 -17.27 -19.36 -1.18
CA ARG A 53 -17.63 -18.11 -0.49
C ARG A 53 -17.11 -16.91 -1.26
N ASP A 54 -17.86 -15.82 -1.18
CA ASP A 54 -17.43 -14.52 -1.70
C ASP A 54 -16.68 -13.76 -0.60
N LEU A 55 -15.56 -13.12 -0.97
CA LEU A 55 -14.77 -12.28 -0.06
C LEU A 55 -14.78 -10.84 -0.55
N CYS A 56 -14.93 -9.91 0.37
CA CYS A 56 -14.90 -8.48 0.07
C CYS A 56 -13.70 -7.82 0.76
N ILE A 57 -13.03 -6.92 0.04
CA ILE A 57 -11.91 -6.12 0.54
C ILE A 57 -12.27 -4.65 0.38
N SER A 58 -12.16 -3.89 1.47
CA SER A 58 -12.37 -2.45 1.50
C SER A 58 -11.25 -1.68 0.80
N ASP A 59 -11.47 -0.40 0.59
CA ASP A 59 -10.48 0.53 0.03
C ASP A 59 -9.21 0.67 0.89
N ASP A 60 -9.31 0.48 2.21
CA ASP A 60 -8.17 0.42 3.15
C ASP A 60 -7.44 -0.93 3.16
N GLY A 61 -7.84 -1.89 2.30
CA GLY A 61 -7.18 -3.17 2.13
C GLY A 61 -7.53 -4.23 3.18
N LYS A 62 -8.56 -4.01 4.00
CA LYS A 62 -9.03 -4.98 5.00
C LYS A 62 -10.12 -5.88 4.44
N ILE A 63 -10.22 -7.09 4.99
CA ILE A 63 -11.31 -8.01 4.68
C ILE A 63 -12.55 -7.53 5.43
N VAL A 64 -13.65 -7.33 4.69
CA VAL A 64 -14.93 -6.84 5.22
C VAL A 64 -16.08 -7.77 4.79
N PRO A 65 -17.22 -7.79 5.52
CA PRO A 65 -18.35 -8.66 5.17
C PRO A 65 -18.99 -8.34 3.82
N SER A 66 -19.02 -7.05 3.45
CA SER A 66 -19.60 -6.58 2.19
C SER A 66 -18.96 -5.27 1.74
N VAL A 67 -19.10 -4.97 0.45
CA VAL A 67 -18.69 -3.71 -0.18
C VAL A 67 -19.77 -3.30 -1.17
N ASP A 68 -20.05 -2.00 -1.24
CA ASP A 68 -21.00 -1.43 -2.21
C ASP A 68 -20.26 -1.07 -3.50
N GLY A 69 -20.07 -2.07 -4.35
CA GLY A 69 -19.39 -1.94 -5.64
C GLY A 69 -17.90 -2.27 -5.58
N GLY A 70 -17.16 -1.82 -6.60
CA GLY A 70 -15.74 -2.11 -6.78
C GLY A 70 -15.44 -3.13 -7.87
N ARG A 71 -14.16 -3.49 -8.00
CA ARG A 71 -13.71 -4.47 -8.98
C ARG A 71 -14.14 -5.87 -8.53
N VAL A 72 -14.71 -6.65 -9.43
CA VAL A 72 -15.05 -8.04 -9.18
C VAL A 72 -14.00 -8.95 -9.83
N ILE A 73 -13.48 -9.90 -9.06
CA ILE A 73 -12.66 -11.01 -9.55
C ILE A 73 -13.52 -12.27 -9.47
N ASP A 74 -13.76 -12.91 -10.61
CA ASP A 74 -14.37 -14.23 -10.66
C ASP A 74 -13.31 -15.30 -10.36
N ALA A 75 -13.49 -16.02 -9.27
CA ALA A 75 -12.63 -17.11 -8.81
C ALA A 75 -13.35 -18.47 -8.91
N THR A 76 -14.38 -18.58 -9.74
CA THR A 76 -15.11 -19.84 -9.95
C THR A 76 -14.17 -20.96 -10.38
N GLY A 77 -14.16 -22.07 -9.63
CA GLY A 77 -13.26 -23.20 -9.87
C GLY A 77 -11.81 -22.98 -9.40
N MET A 78 -11.51 -21.83 -8.78
CA MET A 78 -10.20 -21.51 -8.22
C MET A 78 -10.18 -21.68 -6.70
N ILE A 79 -8.98 -21.89 -6.17
CA ILE A 79 -8.72 -21.93 -4.72
C ILE A 79 -8.35 -20.53 -4.25
N VAL A 80 -8.91 -20.13 -3.11
CA VAL A 80 -8.61 -18.87 -2.43
C VAL A 80 -8.08 -19.20 -1.04
N PHE A 81 -6.93 -18.64 -0.68
CA PHE A 81 -6.28 -18.87 0.61
C PHE A 81 -5.62 -17.56 1.10
N PRO A 82 -5.38 -17.41 2.42
CA PRO A 82 -4.68 -16.23 2.93
C PRO A 82 -3.28 -16.10 2.33
N GLY A 83 -2.75 -14.88 2.29
CA GLY A 83 -1.40 -14.63 1.75
C GLY A 83 -0.35 -15.51 2.43
N GLY A 84 0.52 -16.14 1.64
CA GLY A 84 1.57 -17.01 2.15
C GLY A 84 2.54 -16.25 3.05
N VAL A 85 2.77 -16.76 4.26
CA VAL A 85 3.75 -16.22 5.21
C VAL A 85 4.93 -17.18 5.28
N ASP A 86 6.09 -16.73 4.81
CA ASP A 86 7.35 -17.48 4.92
C ASP A 86 8.13 -16.98 6.16
N PRO A 87 8.28 -17.83 7.20
CA PRO A 87 8.96 -17.42 8.43
C PRO A 87 10.47 -17.31 8.27
N HIS A 88 11.07 -17.94 7.25
CA HIS A 88 12.52 -18.01 7.15
C HIS A 88 13.01 -18.23 5.72
N THR A 89 13.34 -17.13 5.04
CA THR A 89 14.07 -17.15 3.78
C THR A 89 15.16 -16.10 3.77
N HIS A 90 16.29 -16.45 3.12
CA HIS A 90 17.38 -15.51 2.85
C HIS A 90 17.06 -14.63 1.62
N VAL A 91 16.21 -13.62 1.80
CA VAL A 91 15.88 -12.66 0.71
C VAL A 91 16.89 -11.51 0.64
N ALA A 92 17.30 -10.98 1.80
CA ALA A 92 18.12 -9.78 1.93
C ALA A 92 19.25 -9.96 2.96
N GLY A 93 20.45 -9.44 2.65
CA GLY A 93 21.61 -9.49 3.53
C GLY A 93 22.93 -9.51 2.76
N GLY A 94 24.06 -9.30 3.45
CA GLY A 94 25.39 -9.31 2.85
C GLY A 94 25.76 -10.68 2.28
N ALA A 95 25.45 -11.76 3.01
CA ALA A 95 25.74 -13.13 2.60
C ALA A 95 25.03 -13.52 1.29
N ILE A 96 23.72 -13.23 1.16
CA ILE A 96 22.99 -13.56 -0.07
C ILE A 96 23.43 -12.69 -1.25
N ASN A 97 23.81 -11.43 -1.01
CA ASN A 97 24.37 -10.58 -2.07
C ASN A 97 25.74 -11.06 -2.54
N PHE A 98 26.59 -11.55 -1.62
CA PHE A 98 27.88 -12.14 -1.98
C PHE A 98 27.70 -13.44 -2.76
N ALA A 99 26.79 -14.32 -2.33
CA ALA A 99 26.46 -15.54 -3.06
C ALA A 99 26.01 -15.24 -4.49
N ARG A 100 25.07 -14.30 -4.66
CA ARG A 100 24.62 -13.81 -5.97
C ARG A 100 25.73 -13.30 -6.89
N ALA A 101 26.77 -12.68 -6.32
CA ALA A 101 27.92 -12.20 -7.07
C ALA A 101 28.90 -13.32 -7.45
N MET A 102 29.01 -14.36 -6.62
CA MET A 102 29.88 -15.52 -6.87
C MET A 102 29.30 -16.50 -7.88
N THR A 103 27.96 -16.64 -7.94
CA THR A 103 27.28 -17.57 -8.86
C THR A 103 26.36 -16.85 -9.85
N PRO A 104 26.93 -16.01 -10.76
CA PRO A 104 26.12 -15.27 -11.74
C PRO A 104 25.36 -16.19 -12.71
N GLU A 105 25.82 -17.43 -12.93
CA GLU A 105 25.15 -18.44 -13.73
C GLU A 105 23.77 -18.83 -13.20
N ASP A 106 23.57 -18.85 -11.88
CA ASP A 106 22.30 -19.22 -11.24
C ASP A 106 21.18 -18.22 -11.56
N HIS A 107 21.54 -16.98 -11.88
CA HIS A 107 20.60 -15.89 -12.14
C HIS A 107 20.75 -15.28 -13.54
N ARG A 108 21.53 -15.89 -14.44
CA ARG A 108 21.82 -15.34 -15.78
C ARG A 108 20.56 -15.17 -16.65
N TRP A 109 19.54 -16.00 -16.45
CA TRP A 109 18.25 -15.90 -17.14
C TRP A 109 17.14 -15.29 -16.28
N ALA A 110 17.46 -14.87 -15.06
CA ALA A 110 16.50 -14.19 -14.21
C ALA A 110 16.26 -12.76 -14.72
N GLN A 111 15.07 -12.23 -14.44
CA GLN A 111 14.79 -10.82 -14.73
C GLN A 111 15.77 -9.93 -13.95
N ALA A 112 16.51 -9.09 -14.66
CA ALA A 112 17.44 -8.15 -14.05
C ALA A 112 16.67 -7.12 -13.20
N PHE A 113 16.87 -7.18 -11.88
CA PHE A 113 16.36 -6.13 -10.99
C PHE A 113 17.36 -4.99 -10.95
N LEU A 114 17.17 -3.96 -11.76
CA LEU A 114 18.07 -2.80 -11.71
C LEU A 114 17.94 -2.07 -10.36
N ARG A 115 19.06 -1.56 -9.84
CA ARG A 115 19.07 -0.69 -8.65
C ARG A 115 18.25 0.56 -8.94
N SER A 116 17.30 0.86 -8.07
CA SER A 116 16.49 2.09 -8.12
C SER A 116 16.38 2.69 -6.72
N ARG A 117 15.73 3.85 -6.59
CA ARG A 117 15.44 4.45 -5.26
C ARG A 117 14.71 3.47 -4.33
N ASP A 118 13.83 2.64 -4.89
CA ASP A 118 12.98 1.72 -4.13
C ASP A 118 13.55 0.28 -4.08
N ARG A 119 14.44 -0.08 -5.00
CA ARG A 119 15.02 -1.43 -5.09
C ARG A 119 16.49 -1.41 -4.69
N ARG A 120 16.79 -1.98 -3.52
CA ARG A 120 18.15 -1.99 -2.95
C ARG A 120 19.07 -3.10 -3.45
N SER A 121 18.52 -4.11 -4.14
CA SER A 121 19.26 -5.28 -4.60
C SER A 121 18.92 -5.59 -6.04
N GLY A 122 19.77 -5.11 -6.95
CA GLY A 122 20.01 -5.82 -8.18
C GLY A 122 21.14 -6.81 -7.98
N LEU A 123 21.08 -7.91 -8.71
CA LEU A 123 22.31 -8.54 -9.17
C LEU A 123 23.13 -7.43 -9.83
N GLY A 124 24.41 -7.32 -9.47
CA GLY A 124 25.32 -6.43 -10.17
C GLY A 124 25.32 -6.73 -11.66
#